data_AF-A0A2G9ZB06-F1
#
_entry.id   AF-A0A2G9ZB06-F1
#
_cell.length_a   1.000
_cell.length_b   1.000
_cell.length_c   1.000
_cell.angle_alpha   90.00
_cell.angle_beta   90.00
_cell.angle_gamma   90.00
#
_symmetry.space_group_name_H-M   'P 1'
#
loop_
_entity.id
_entity.type
_entity.pdbx_description
1 polymer ?
#
loop_
_entity_poly.entity_id
_entity_poly.type
_entity_poly.pdbx_seq_one_letter_code
_entity_poly.pdbx_strand_id
1 'polypeptide(L)'
;MGPERDDLIAIIDRVRNLRWEAWRKLLEIGPTNENLEHIVSYRHGKLQYEVTRKLLSNRPSNKQLRTIMIYGRHRKLILEAMEMLVASNPSVEDLNEIYHNFQLIVPLSRRQRRLKHEAWEKLKNNPESGLDSLRRIKLF
;
A
#
# COMPACT_ATOMS: atom_id res chain seq x y z
N MET A 1 27.01 11.10 -19.85
CA MET A 1 26.14 10.09 -19.21
C MET A 1 25.02 10.84 -18.51
N GLY A 2 23.76 10.42 -18.69
CA GLY A 2 22.63 11.01 -17.95
C GLY A 2 22.64 10.56 -16.49
N PRO A 3 21.80 11.16 -15.61
CA PRO A 3 21.69 10.73 -14.22
C PRO A 3 21.25 9.26 -14.16
N GLU A 4 21.87 8.49 -13.27
CA GLU A 4 21.48 7.11 -13.03
C GLU A 4 20.17 7.05 -12.23
N ARG A 5 19.57 5.87 -12.17
CA ARG A 5 18.29 5.64 -11.45
C ARG A 5 18.35 6.12 -10.00
N ASP A 6 19.46 5.89 -9.32
CA ASP A 6 19.64 6.26 -7.91
C ASP A 6 19.79 7.77 -7.74
N ASP A 7 20.40 8.47 -8.70
CA ASP A 7 20.46 9.93 -8.72
C ASP A 7 19.04 10.52 -8.82
N LEU A 8 18.21 9.96 -9.70
CA LEU A 8 16.83 10.41 -9.87
C LEU A 8 15.99 10.19 -8.61
N ILE A 9 16.17 9.05 -7.93
CA ILE A 9 15.52 8.77 -6.64
C ILE A 9 16.01 9.76 -5.57
N ALA A 10 17.32 10.00 -5.48
CA ALA A 10 17.87 10.97 -4.54
C ALA A 10 17.33 12.39 -4.78
N ILE A 11 17.16 12.80 -6.04
CA ILE A 11 16.53 14.08 -6.40
C ILE A 11 15.05 14.10 -5.98
N ILE A 12 14.30 13.02 -6.22
CA ILE A 12 12.90 12.89 -5.78
C ILE A 12 12.80 13.03 -4.25
N ASP A 13 13.71 12.43 -3.51
CA ASP A 13 13.71 12.49 -2.05
C ASP A 13 14.02 13.90 -1.54
N ARG A 14 15.13 14.46 -2.01
CA ARG A 14 15.79 15.59 -1.37
C ARG A 14 15.46 16.94 -2.00
N VAL A 15 15.12 16.97 -3.30
CA VAL A 15 15.06 18.22 -4.08
C VAL A 15 13.64 18.52 -4.54
N ARG A 16 12.88 19.24 -3.69
CA ARG A 16 11.43 19.47 -3.87
C ARG A 16 11.03 20.07 -5.21
N ASN A 17 11.80 21.01 -5.75
CA ASN A 17 11.53 21.69 -7.01
C ASN A 17 11.80 20.83 -8.25
N LEU A 18 12.66 19.81 -8.15
CA LEU A 18 13.02 18.94 -9.27
C LEU A 18 12.31 17.58 -9.28
N ARG A 19 11.55 17.24 -8.21
CA ARG A 19 10.93 15.91 -8.07
C ARG A 19 10.11 15.46 -9.26
N TRP A 20 9.33 16.37 -9.85
CA TRP A 20 8.48 16.02 -10.99
C TRP A 20 9.27 15.79 -12.27
N GLU A 21 10.37 16.51 -12.46
CA GLU A 21 11.26 16.29 -13.60
C GLU A 21 12.03 14.98 -13.43
N ALA A 22 12.58 14.74 -12.24
CA ALA A 22 13.24 13.49 -11.90
C ALA A 22 12.29 12.29 -12.01
N TRP A 23 11.02 12.44 -11.61
CA TRP A 23 10.00 11.42 -11.80
C TRP A 23 9.74 11.10 -13.27
N ARG A 24 9.65 12.11 -14.16
CA ARG A 24 9.48 11.88 -15.61
C ARG A 24 10.68 11.14 -16.19
N LYS A 25 11.89 11.56 -15.87
CA LYS A 25 13.12 10.87 -16.30
C LYS A 25 13.17 9.43 -15.75
N LEU A 26 12.74 9.22 -14.52
CA LEU A 26 12.69 7.90 -13.89
C LEU A 26 11.69 6.99 -14.63
N LEU A 27 10.55 7.53 -15.08
CA LEU A 27 9.58 6.81 -15.90
C LEU A 27 10.15 6.42 -17.27
N GLU A 28 10.92 7.29 -17.92
CA GLU A 28 11.56 7.01 -19.21
C GLU A 28 12.53 5.83 -19.13
N ILE A 29 13.30 5.72 -18.04
CA ILE A 29 14.25 4.61 -17.83
C ILE A 29 13.61 3.33 -17.27
N GLY A 30 12.33 3.37 -16.92
CA GLY A 30 11.61 2.25 -16.30
C GLY A 30 12.01 2.02 -14.84
N PRO A 31 11.23 2.51 -13.86
CA PRO A 31 11.49 2.22 -12.45
C PRO A 31 11.11 0.76 -12.13
N THR A 32 11.89 0.16 -11.23
CA THR A 32 11.53 -1.12 -10.61
C THR A 32 10.47 -0.93 -9.54
N ASN A 33 9.81 -2.00 -9.11
CA ASN A 33 8.82 -1.91 -8.04
C ASN A 33 9.47 -1.50 -6.71
N GLU A 34 10.72 -1.88 -6.47
CA GLU A 34 11.51 -1.46 -5.31
C GLU A 34 11.74 0.06 -5.30
N ASN A 35 12.03 0.66 -6.46
CA ASN A 35 12.15 2.12 -6.54
C ASN A 35 10.82 2.82 -6.25
N LEU A 36 9.73 2.30 -6.79
CA LEU A 36 8.40 2.85 -6.56
C LEU A 36 7.99 2.70 -5.08
N GLU A 37 8.25 1.54 -4.48
CA GLU A 37 8.00 1.26 -3.07
C GLU A 37 8.77 2.21 -2.15
N HIS A 38 10.05 2.44 -2.45
CA HIS A 38 10.88 3.42 -1.75
C HIS A 38 10.21 4.80 -1.76
N ILE A 39 9.87 5.31 -2.95
CA ILE A 39 9.24 6.62 -3.09
C ILE A 39 7.85 6.67 -2.40
N VAL A 40 7.07 5.58 -2.41
CA VAL A 40 5.78 5.53 -1.69
C VAL A 40 5.95 5.69 -0.18
N SER A 41 7.03 5.12 0.38
CA SER A 41 7.31 5.09 1.82
C SER A 41 7.57 6.49 2.42
N TYR A 42 7.85 7.48 1.58
CA TYR A 42 8.11 8.86 1.99
C TYR A 42 6.99 9.83 1.58
N ARG A 43 7.00 11.02 2.21
CA ARG A 43 6.01 12.08 1.94
C ARG A 43 6.45 12.98 0.78
N HIS A 44 6.00 12.67 -0.43
CA HIS A 44 6.22 13.51 -1.63
C HIS A 44 4.97 14.27 -2.13
N GLY A 45 3.96 14.44 -1.27
CA GLY A 45 2.74 15.18 -1.62
C GLY A 45 2.02 14.57 -2.81
N LYS A 46 1.64 15.40 -3.81
CA LYS A 46 0.92 14.96 -5.01
C LYS A 46 1.67 13.89 -5.82
N LEU A 47 3.01 13.87 -5.78
CA LEU A 47 3.80 12.87 -6.50
C LEU A 47 3.55 11.46 -5.95
N GLN A 48 3.29 11.32 -4.64
CA GLN A 48 3.02 10.02 -4.03
C GLN A 48 1.83 9.33 -4.71
N TYR A 49 0.78 10.08 -5.08
CA TYR A 49 -0.36 9.53 -5.83
C TYR A 49 0.05 8.84 -7.13
N GLU A 50 0.85 9.52 -7.96
CA GLU A 50 1.29 9.00 -9.26
C GLU A 50 2.18 7.78 -9.11
N VAL A 51 3.10 7.82 -8.14
CA VAL A 51 4.02 6.72 -7.86
C VAL A 51 3.25 5.51 -7.33
N THR A 52 2.34 5.70 -6.37
CA THR A 52 1.49 4.63 -5.85
C THR A 52 0.61 4.04 -6.96
N ARG A 53 0.00 4.86 -7.81
CA ARG A 53 -0.79 4.37 -8.96
C ARG A 53 0.09 3.55 -9.91
N LYS A 54 1.31 4.00 -10.19
CA LYS A 54 2.26 3.28 -11.03
C LYS A 54 2.63 1.94 -10.41
N LEU A 55 2.94 1.88 -9.11
CA LEU A 55 3.25 0.64 -8.40
C LEU A 55 2.09 -0.37 -8.47
N LEU A 56 0.87 0.08 -8.22
CA LEU A 56 -0.34 -0.75 -8.31
C LEU A 56 -0.55 -1.33 -9.72
N SER A 57 -0.23 -0.57 -10.78
CA SER A 57 -0.29 -1.06 -12.16
C SER A 57 0.79 -2.07 -12.54
N ASN A 58 1.83 -2.20 -11.70
CA ASN A 58 3.05 -2.95 -12.00
C ASN A 58 3.13 -4.32 -11.30
N ARG A 59 1.97 -4.93 -11.00
CA ARG A 59 1.86 -6.24 -10.31
C ARG A 59 2.66 -6.27 -9.00
N PRO A 60 2.28 -5.45 -8.00
CA PRO A 60 3.00 -5.37 -6.74
C PRO A 60 2.94 -6.71 -5.97
N SER A 61 3.98 -6.99 -5.18
CA SER A 61 3.95 -8.09 -4.22
C SER A 61 3.03 -7.78 -3.03
N ASN A 62 2.65 -8.80 -2.24
CA ASN A 62 1.89 -8.60 -1.01
C ASN A 62 2.59 -7.62 -0.04
N LYS A 63 3.94 -7.71 0.07
CA LYS A 63 4.74 -6.77 0.86
C LYS A 63 4.55 -5.33 0.37
N GLN A 64 4.62 -5.10 -0.95
CA GLN A 64 4.43 -3.78 -1.54
C GLN A 64 3.01 -3.25 -1.35
N LEU A 65 2.00 -4.13 -1.42
CA LEU A 65 0.61 -3.78 -1.11
C LEU A 65 0.48 -3.33 0.36
N ARG A 66 1.13 -4.03 1.30
CA ARG A 66 1.22 -3.59 2.71
C ARG A 66 1.92 -2.23 2.84
N THR A 67 3.02 -2.01 2.14
CA THR A 67 3.72 -0.71 2.14
C THR A 67 2.77 0.43 1.71
N ILE A 68 1.94 0.21 0.69
CA ILE A 68 0.92 1.19 0.27
C ILE A 68 -0.12 1.42 1.36
N MET A 69 -0.55 0.38 2.07
CA MET A 69 -1.52 0.51 3.16
C MET A 69 -0.95 1.34 4.33
N ILE A 70 0.31 1.10 4.70
CA ILE A 70 0.97 1.75 5.85
C ILE A 70 1.35 3.21 5.53
N TYR A 71 1.97 3.45 4.36
CA TYR A 71 2.58 4.75 4.04
C TYR A 71 1.79 5.58 3.02
N GLY A 72 0.87 4.95 2.29
CA GLY A 72 0.02 5.63 1.34
C GLY A 72 -0.84 6.70 2.00
N ARG A 73 -1.05 7.81 1.30
CA ARG A 73 -1.89 8.92 1.79
C ARG A 73 -3.23 9.04 1.08
N HIS A 74 -3.42 8.26 0.02
CA HIS A 74 -4.59 8.36 -0.83
C HIS A 74 -5.53 7.19 -0.56
N ARG A 75 -6.62 7.46 0.17
CA ARG A 75 -7.61 6.45 0.58
C ARG A 75 -8.09 5.56 -0.58
N LYS A 76 -8.26 6.12 -1.78
CA LYS A 76 -8.66 5.34 -2.96
C LYS A 76 -7.63 4.27 -3.33
N LEU A 77 -6.34 4.63 -3.35
CA LEU A 77 -5.25 3.71 -3.70
C LEU A 77 -4.97 2.71 -2.58
N ILE A 78 -5.11 3.12 -1.32
CA ILE A 78 -5.03 2.20 -0.18
C ILE A 78 -6.12 1.13 -0.28
N LEU A 79 -7.35 1.51 -0.60
CA LEU A 79 -8.45 0.56 -0.77
C LEU A 79 -8.19 -0.40 -1.93
N GLU A 80 -7.64 0.11 -3.04
CA GLU A 80 -7.26 -0.72 -4.17
C GLU A 80 -6.16 -1.72 -3.78
N ALA A 81 -5.16 -1.28 -3.01
CA ALA A 81 -4.11 -2.17 -2.50
C ALA A 81 -4.67 -3.26 -1.59
N MET A 82 -5.60 -2.91 -0.69
CA MET A 82 -6.29 -3.87 0.18
C MET A 82 -7.07 -4.89 -0.64
N GLU A 83 -7.76 -4.48 -1.69
CA GLU A 83 -8.50 -5.40 -2.57
C GLU A 83 -7.59 -6.38 -3.29
N MET A 84 -6.48 -5.88 -3.86
CA MET A 84 -5.49 -6.75 -4.48
C MET A 84 -4.91 -7.75 -3.48
N LEU A 85 -4.64 -7.31 -2.25
CA LEU A 85 -4.08 -8.15 -1.20
C LEU A 85 -5.07 -9.21 -0.71
N VAL A 86 -6.35 -8.85 -0.54
CA VAL A 86 -7.40 -9.83 -0.19
C VAL A 86 -7.62 -10.83 -1.33
N ALA A 87 -7.58 -10.39 -2.58
CA ALA A 87 -7.79 -11.23 -3.75
C ALA A 87 -6.59 -12.13 -4.10
N SER A 88 -5.40 -11.85 -3.56
CA SER A 88 -4.22 -12.67 -3.76
C SER A 88 -4.22 -13.89 -2.81
N ASN A 89 -3.02 -14.42 -2.50
CA ASN A 89 -2.82 -15.40 -1.43
C ASN A 89 -2.22 -14.68 -0.21
N PRO A 90 -3.03 -13.93 0.58
CA PRO A 90 -2.52 -13.16 1.71
C PRO A 90 -2.08 -14.07 2.84
N SER A 91 -0.97 -13.71 3.47
CA SER A 91 -0.53 -14.29 4.73
C SER A 91 -1.42 -13.82 5.89
N VAL A 92 -1.28 -14.48 7.05
CA VAL A 92 -1.94 -14.04 8.29
C VAL A 92 -1.59 -12.60 8.64
N GLU A 93 -0.32 -12.23 8.46
CA GLU A 93 0.18 -10.87 8.67
C GLU A 93 -0.52 -9.87 7.75
N ASP A 94 -0.67 -10.20 6.47
CA ASP A 94 -1.37 -9.37 5.48
C ASP A 94 -2.83 -9.12 5.90
N LEU A 95 -3.52 -10.17 6.35
CA LEU A 95 -4.92 -10.08 6.81
C LEU A 95 -5.06 -9.28 8.11
N ASN A 96 -4.11 -9.44 9.04
CA ASN A 96 -4.04 -8.64 10.26
C ASN A 96 -3.84 -7.16 9.94
N GLU A 97 -2.96 -6.84 8.99
CA GLU A 97 -2.70 -5.47 8.56
C GLU A 97 -3.96 -4.82 7.96
N ILE A 98 -4.71 -5.58 7.14
CA ILE A 98 -6.01 -5.15 6.59
C ILE A 98 -7.00 -4.81 7.72
N TYR A 99 -7.09 -5.67 8.74
CA TYR A 99 -8.01 -5.50 9.85
C TYR A 99 -7.69 -4.25 10.69
N HIS A 100 -6.42 -4.03 11.03
CA HIS A 100 -5.99 -2.86 11.81
C HIS A 100 -6.10 -1.55 11.03
N ASN A 101 -5.80 -1.55 9.73
CA ASN A 101 -5.99 -0.37 8.89
C ASN A 101 -7.47 0.09 8.82
N PHE A 102 -8.43 -0.83 8.90
CA PHE A 102 -9.85 -0.46 8.96
C PHE A 102 -10.28 0.16 10.29
N GLN A 103 -9.60 -0.12 11.41
CA GLN A 103 -9.93 0.48 12.71
C GLN A 103 -9.66 2.00 12.74
N LEU A 104 -8.74 2.49 11.90
CA LEU A 104 -8.39 3.90 11.81
C LEU A 104 -9.34 4.72 10.90
N ILE A 105 -10.31 4.09 10.24
CA ILE A 105 -11.16 4.73 9.23
C ILE A 105 -12.64 4.57 9.58
N VAL A 106 -13.21 5.55 10.27
CA VAL A 106 -14.65 5.62 10.58
C VAL A 106 -15.26 6.88 9.92
N PRO A 107 -16.43 6.78 9.26
CA PRO A 107 -17.21 5.58 8.99
C PRO A 107 -16.69 4.74 7.81
N LEU A 108 -16.86 3.42 7.93
CA LEU A 108 -16.52 2.44 6.89
C LEU A 108 -17.59 2.45 5.78
N SER A 109 -17.18 2.66 4.54
CA SER A 109 -18.06 2.46 3.39
C SER A 109 -18.47 0.98 3.26
N ARG A 110 -19.56 0.69 2.53
CA ARG A 110 -20.00 -0.70 2.27
C ARG A 110 -18.87 -1.57 1.72
N ARG A 111 -18.03 -1.00 0.83
CA ARG A 111 -16.84 -1.63 0.26
C ARG A 111 -15.82 -2.02 1.32
N GLN A 112 -15.56 -1.13 2.28
CA GLN A 112 -14.64 -1.37 3.38
C GLN A 112 -15.15 -2.44 4.35
N ARG A 113 -16.45 -2.41 4.68
CA ARG A 113 -17.10 -3.44 5.50
C ARG A 113 -16.97 -4.83 4.88
N ARG A 114 -17.19 -4.94 3.56
CA ARG A 114 -16.98 -6.19 2.82
C ARG A 114 -15.54 -6.71 2.98
N LEU A 115 -14.54 -5.87 2.74
CA LEU A 115 -13.14 -6.29 2.82
C LEU A 115 -12.73 -6.70 4.23
N LYS A 116 -13.19 -5.98 5.25
CA LYS A 116 -12.99 -6.36 6.65
C LYS A 116 -13.60 -7.72 6.95
N HIS A 117 -14.82 -7.97 6.47
CA HIS A 117 -15.50 -9.25 6.64
C HIS A 117 -14.78 -10.39 5.90
N GLU A 118 -14.36 -10.17 4.65
CA GLU A 118 -13.57 -11.17 3.89
C GLU A 118 -12.25 -11.51 4.59
N ALA A 119 -11.55 -10.51 5.11
CA ALA A 119 -10.33 -10.73 5.88
C ALA A 119 -10.62 -11.53 7.17
N TRP A 120 -11.68 -11.19 7.89
CA TRP A 120 -12.12 -11.93 9.09
C TRP A 120 -12.46 -13.39 8.80
N GLU A 121 -13.21 -13.65 7.73
CA GLU A 121 -13.59 -15.02 7.32
C GLU A 121 -12.36 -15.87 7.02
N LYS A 122 -11.31 -15.29 6.42
CA LYS A 122 -10.02 -15.95 6.19
C LYS A 122 -9.23 -16.17 7.48
N LEU A 123 -9.35 -15.28 8.45
CA LEU A 123 -8.59 -15.32 9.72
C LEU A 123 -9.20 -16.23 10.80
N LYS A 124 -10.53 -16.30 10.91
CA LYS A 124 -11.22 -16.85 12.12
C LYS A 124 -10.89 -18.32 12.46
N ASN A 125 -10.47 -19.09 11.46
CA ASN A 125 -10.10 -20.49 11.60
C ASN A 125 -8.58 -20.72 11.66
N ASN A 126 -7.77 -19.64 11.60
CA ASN A 126 -6.33 -19.74 11.63
C ASN A 126 -5.80 -19.64 13.08
N PRO A 127 -5.18 -20.71 13.62
CA PRO A 127 -4.68 -20.74 15.00
C PRO A 127 -3.51 -19.78 15.23
N GLU A 128 -2.77 -19.38 14.19
CA GLU A 128 -1.64 -18.44 14.27
C GLU A 128 -2.07 -16.97 14.19
N SER A 129 -3.37 -16.70 14.02
CA SER A 129 -3.86 -15.33 13.84
C SER A 129 -3.60 -14.41 15.04
N GLY A 130 -3.43 -14.96 16.24
CA GLY A 130 -3.27 -14.18 17.48
C GLY A 130 -4.53 -13.39 17.87
N LEU A 131 -5.65 -13.62 17.19
CA LEU A 131 -6.91 -12.87 17.35
C LEU A 131 -7.86 -13.48 18.39
N ASP A 132 -7.38 -14.38 19.26
CA ASP A 132 -8.17 -14.93 20.37
C ASP A 132 -8.69 -13.84 21.31
N SER A 133 -8.01 -12.70 21.38
CA SER A 133 -8.47 -11.48 22.08
C SER A 133 -9.64 -10.77 21.39
N LEU A 134 -9.82 -10.93 20.08
CA LEU A 134 -10.85 -10.26 19.28
C LEU A 134 -12.12 -11.07 19.05
N ARG A 135 -12.10 -12.40 19.28
CA ARG A 135 -13.31 -13.26 19.28
C ARG A 135 -14.41 -12.75 20.22
N ARG A 136 -14.07 -11.90 21.20
CA ARG A 136 -15.01 -11.30 22.16
C ARG A 136 -15.73 -10.04 21.66
N ILE A 137 -15.27 -9.42 20.58
CA ILE A 137 -15.93 -8.24 20.04
C ILE A 137 -16.93 -8.70 18.99
N LYS A 138 -18.20 -8.82 19.38
CA LYS A 138 -19.32 -9.02 18.44
C LYS A 138 -19.21 -7.97 17.33
N LEU A 139 -18.94 -8.44 16.12
CA LEU A 139 -18.98 -7.61 14.91
C LEU A 139 -20.46 -7.24 14.68
N PHE A 140 -20.82 -6.00 14.99
CA PHE A 140 -22.07 -5.35 14.62
C PHE A 140 -21.97 -4.74 13.22
#